data_AF-A0A5D0HWU2-F1
#
_entry.id   AF-A0A5D0HWU2-F1
#
_cell.length_a   1.000
_cell.length_b   1.000
_cell.length_c   1.000
_cell.angle_alpha   90.00
_cell.angle_beta   90.00
_cell.angle_gamma   90.00
#
_symmetry.space_group_name_H-M   'P 1'
#
loop_
_entity.id
_entity.type
_entity.pdbx_description
1 polymer ?
#
loop_
_entity_poly.entity_id
_entity_poly.type
_entity_poly.pdbx_seq_one_letter_code
_entity_poly.pdbx_strand_id
1 'polypeptide(L)' 'YGGNGAVFQNWAQYLLTMKYLATMTEEQTLHMYSGHPMGLFPSSKNAPRVVVTNGMMIPNYSKPDDWE' A
#
# COMPACT_ATOMS: atom_id res chain seq x y z
N TYR A 1 -10.91 -4.11 -11.61
CA TYR A 1 -11.63 -3.82 -12.89
C TYR A 1 -10.62 -3.23 -13.87
N GLY A 2 -10.99 -2.93 -15.12
CA GLY A 2 -10.05 -2.33 -16.07
C GLY A 2 -8.94 -3.27 -16.55
N GLY A 3 -9.17 -4.59 -16.52
CA GLY A 3 -8.20 -5.61 -16.96
C GLY A 3 -7.10 -5.90 -15.93
N ASN A 4 -6.29 -4.90 -15.59
CA ASN A 4 -5.08 -5.06 -14.77
C ASN A 4 -5.12 -4.32 -13.42
N GLY A 5 -6.23 -3.63 -13.10
CA GLY A 5 -6.40 -2.97 -11.80
C GLY A 5 -6.54 -3.99 -10.67
N ALA A 6 -5.42 -4.32 -10.03
CA ALA A 6 -5.32 -5.24 -8.91
C ALA A 6 -5.33 -4.50 -7.55
N VAL A 7 -5.79 -5.18 -6.50
CA VAL A 7 -5.79 -4.65 -5.12
C VAL A 7 -4.42 -4.82 -4.46
N PHE A 8 -3.79 -5.97 -4.70
CA PHE A 8 -2.44 -6.31 -4.25
C PHE A 8 -1.69 -6.95 -5.42
N GLN A 9 -0.37 -6.86 -5.43
CA GLN A 9 0.45 -7.50 -6.46
C GLN A 9 0.50 -9.02 -6.26
N ASN A 10 0.32 -9.51 -5.03
CA ASN A 10 0.29 -10.93 -4.71
C ASN A 10 -0.46 -11.23 -3.40
N TRP A 11 -0.68 -12.52 -3.13
CA TRP A 11 -1.39 -13.00 -1.95
C TRP A 11 -0.67 -12.75 -0.63
N ALA A 12 0.66 -12.76 -0.61
CA ALA A 12 1.42 -12.51 0.63
C ALA A 12 1.19 -11.07 1.12
N GLN A 13 1.17 -10.10 0.19
CA GLN A 13 0.84 -8.71 0.50
C GLN A 13 -0.56 -8.56 1.09
N TYR A 14 -1.55 -9.26 0.54
CA TYR A 14 -2.90 -9.31 1.11
C TYR A 14 -2.87 -9.82 2.55
N LEU A 15 -2.26 -10.98 2.80
CA LEU A 15 -2.23 -11.60 4.13
C LEU A 15 -1.49 -10.75 5.17
N LEU A 16 -0.35 -10.15 4.79
CA LEU A 16 0.39 -9.24 5.66
C LEU A 16 -0.38 -7.97 5.97
N THR A 17 -1.07 -7.40 4.97
CA THR A 17 -1.92 -6.23 5.15
C THR A 17 -3.05 -6.54 6.13
N MET A 18 -3.74 -7.66 5.95
CA MET A 18 -4.81 -8.08 6.87
C MET A 18 -4.27 -8.31 8.28
N LYS A 19 -3.09 -8.93 8.42
CA LYS A 19 -2.42 -9.10 9.72
C LYS A 19 -2.16 -7.75 10.39
N TYR A 20 -1.58 -6.77 9.69
CA TYR A 20 -1.29 -5.47 10.27
C TYR A 20 -2.56 -4.69 10.64
N LEU A 21 -3.58 -4.70 9.78
CA LEU A 21 -4.86 -4.06 10.07
C LEU A 21 -5.56 -4.68 11.30
N ALA A 22 -5.43 -5.99 11.49
CA ALA A 22 -6.01 -6.68 12.65
C ALA A 22 -5.28 -6.38 13.97
N THR A 23 -3.99 -6.02 13.93
CA THR A 23 -3.17 -5.83 15.14
C THR A 23 -2.75 -4.38 15.41
N MET A 24 -2.98 -3.46 14.48
CA MET A 24 -2.55 -2.06 14.64
C MET A 24 -3.35 -1.32 15.71
N THR A 25 -2.70 -0.32 16.31
CA THR A 25 -3.31 0.56 17.31
C THR A 25 -3.86 1.86 16.69
N GLU A 26 -4.62 2.63 17.48
CA GLU A 26 -5.09 3.97 17.09
C GLU A 26 -3.97 5.01 16.97
N GLU A 27 -2.74 4.67 17.30
CA GLU A 27 -1.59 5.58 17.25
C GLU A 27 -0.58 5.13 16.19
N GLN A 28 -1.04 4.36 15.19
CA GLN A 28 -0.22 3.87 14.10
C GLN A 28 -0.86 4.12 12.73
N THR A 29 -0.03 4.19 11.70
CA THR A 29 -0.44 4.26 10.31
C THR A 29 0.27 3.16 9.52
N LEU A 30 -0.50 2.39 8.75
CA LEU A 30 0.01 1.41 7.80
C LEU A 30 0.40 2.11 6.50
N HIS A 31 1.65 1.96 6.08
CA HIS A 31 2.13 2.51 4.82
C HIS A 31 2.11 1.43 3.73
N MET A 32 1.34 1.67 2.66
CA MET A 32 1.22 0.78 1.51
C MET A 32 1.87 1.38 0.25
N TYR A 33 2.75 0.58 -0.36
CA TYR A 33 3.52 0.94 -1.56
C TYR A 33 3.20 -0.02 -2.69
N SER A 34 2.33 0.40 -3.61
CA SER A 34 1.87 -0.39 -4.75
C SER A 34 1.44 -1.81 -4.34
N GLY A 35 0.61 -1.89 -3.29
CA GLY A 35 0.18 -3.15 -2.68
C GLY A 35 1.11 -3.72 -1.59
N HIS A 36 2.40 -3.38 -1.57
CA HIS A 36 3.32 -3.85 -0.52
C HIS A 36 3.08 -3.15 0.83
N PRO A 37 2.78 -3.88 1.93
CA PRO A 37 2.63 -3.29 3.25
C PRO A 37 4.00 -3.08 3.89
N MET A 38 4.56 -1.87 3.76
CA MET A 38 5.88 -1.51 4.29
C MET A 38 5.96 -1.69 5.81
N GLY A 39 4.86 -1.41 6.52
CA GLY A 39 4.75 -1.64 7.96
C GLY A 39 3.90 -0.60 8.68
N LEU A 40 3.84 -0.77 10.00
CA LEU A 40 3.15 0.13 10.92
C LEU A 40 4.14 1.15 11.50
N PHE A 41 3.84 2.43 11.33
CA PHE A 41 4.64 3.54 11.84
C PHE A 41 3.86 4.30 12.92
N PRO A 42 4.51 4.81 13.98
CA PRO A 42 3.86 5.67 14.97
C PRO A 42 3.25 6.91 14.32
N SER A 43 2.03 7.26 14.75
CA SER A 43 1.30 8.45 14.29
C SER A 43 0.41 9.00 15.42
N SER A 44 -0.81 9.43 15.12
CA SER A 44 -1.77 9.94 16.11
C SER A 44 -3.17 9.41 15.84
N LYS A 45 -4.08 9.57 16.81
CA LYS A 45 -5.48 9.16 16.66
C LYS A 45 -6.21 9.84 15.51
N ASN A 46 -5.81 11.06 15.17
CA ASN A 46 -6.40 11.85 14.09
C ASN A 46 -5.70 11.64 12.75
N ALA A 47 -4.59 10.90 12.72
CA ALA A 47 -3.91 10.56 11.48
C ALA A 47 -4.67 9.45 10.72
N PRO A 48 -4.54 9.38 9.38
CA PRO A 48 -5.07 8.26 8.62
C PRO A 48 -4.54 6.92 9.14
N ARG A 49 -5.39 5.89 9.19
CA ARG A 49 -4.96 4.53 9.54
C ARG A 49 -4.13 3.86 8.45
N VAL A 50 -4.36 4.22 7.20
CA VAL A 50 -3.62 3.69 6.05
C VAL A 50 -3.31 4.83 5.09
N VAL A 51 -2.09 4.84 4.57
CA VAL A 51 -1.69 5.68 3.44
C VAL A 51 -1.31 4.76 2.30
N VAL A 52 -1.93 4.97 1.13
CA VAL A 52 -1.78 4.10 -0.04
C VAL A 52 -1.21 4.90 -1.20
N THR A 53 -0.13 4.39 -1.78
CA THR A 53 0.33 4.80 -3.11
C THR A 53 0.23 3.59 -4.04
N ASN A 54 -0.18 3.80 -5.30
CA ASN A 54 -0.23 2.75 -6.32
C ASN A 54 0.26 3.32 -7.65
N GLY A 55 1.29 2.69 -8.24
CA GLY A 55 1.81 3.09 -9.55
C GLY A 55 2.49 4.46 -9.59
N MET A 56 2.90 4.99 -8.42
CA MET A 56 3.64 6.25 -8.37
C MET A 56 5.05 6.03 -8.91
N MET A 57 5.39 6.73 -9.98
CA MET A 57 6.68 6.64 -10.67
C MET A 57 7.27 8.04 -10.90
N ILE A 58 8.58 8.10 -11.09
CA ILE A 58 9.26 9.33 -11.54
C ILE A 58 8.75 9.67 -12.95
N PRO A 59 8.35 10.92 -13.26
CA PRO A 59 7.64 11.25 -14.50
C PRO A 59 8.33 10.78 -15.80
N ASN A 60 9.66 10.83 -15.85
CA ASN A 60 10.43 10.41 -17.03
C ASN A 60 10.42 8.88 -17.27
N TYR A 61 9.95 8.09 -16.30
CA TYR A 61 9.89 6.63 -16.29
C TYR A 61 8.47 6.11 -16.00
N SER A 62 7.46 6.87 -16.42
CA SER A 62 6.04 6.55 -16.19
C SER A 62 5.31 6.20 -17.51
N LYS A 63 6.03 5.64 -18.49
CA LYS A 63 5.42 5.16 -19.73
C LYS A 63 4.93 3.72 -19.57
N PRO A 64 3.97 3.26 -20.37
CA PRO A 64 3.50 1.88 -20.33
C PRO A 64 4.62 0.84 -20.46
N ASP A 65 5.62 1.10 -21.30
CA ASP A 65 6.76 0.21 -21.51
C ASP A 65 7.72 0.15 -20.30
N ASP A 66 7.63 1.10 -19.35
CA ASP A 66 8.42 1.10 -18.11
C ASP A 66 7.71 0.31 -16.98
N TRP A 67 6.49 -0.19 -17.22
CA TRP A 67 5.66 -0.88 -16.21
C TRP A 67 5.86 -2.39 -16.15
N GLU A 68 6.34 -3.02 -17.22
CA GLU A 68 6.64 -4.46 -17.33
C GLU A 68 8.12 -4.76 -17.11
#